data_AF-A0A7J7JSA4-F1
#
_entry.id   AF-A0A7J7JSA4-F1
#
_cell.length_a   1.000
_cell.length_b   1.000
_cell.length_c   1.000
_cell.angle_alpha   90.00
_cell.angle_beta   90.00
_cell.angle_gamma   90.00
#
_symmetry.space_group_name_H-M   'P 1'
#
loop_
_entity.id
_entity.type
_entity.pdbx_description
1 polymer ?
#
loop_
_entity_poly.entity_id
_entity_poly.type
_entity_poly.pdbx_seq_one_letter_code
_entity_poly.pdbx_strand_id
1 'polypeptide(L)'
;MPEFPVGETISVFTETPELLYGVDFLQISSSHPLVSSTDCHVQGQRLLTDLVMIHPLTGQEIPIIVGDSHLLTASNNSRLGISVICDEDKELANQFGVKAVPTVLDSQHRLCNSDWLDGLSREEARVVCSERLQKLKIGGWPTSSELRDWLISRQRYWGTPIPIVHCPSCGIVPVPEDQLPVVLPEVDSITREEGNPLISNSEWINTPCPKCGGAGKEKQTPWIRL
;
A
#
# COMPACT_ATOMS: atom_id res chain seq x y z
N MET A 1 -15.80 17.22 25.65
CA MET A 1 -14.98 16.82 24.48
C MET A 1 -15.90 16.01 23.59
N PRO A 2 -16.20 16.43 22.36
CA PRO A 2 -17.15 15.70 21.54
C PRO A 2 -16.52 14.39 21.07
N GLU A 3 -17.20 13.30 21.37
CA GLU A 3 -16.88 11.94 20.96
C GLU A 3 -17.35 11.75 19.51
N PHE A 4 -16.41 11.73 18.57
CA PHE A 4 -16.61 11.25 17.20
C PHE A 4 -16.51 9.71 17.20
N PRO A 5 -17.06 8.99 16.21
CA PRO A 5 -16.86 7.54 16.08
C PRO A 5 -15.40 7.28 15.65
N VAL A 6 -14.49 7.27 16.62
CA VAL A 6 -13.07 6.94 16.46
C VAL A 6 -12.95 5.43 16.26
N GLY A 7 -12.41 4.96 15.12
CA GLY A 7 -12.30 3.51 14.89
C GLY A 7 -11.21 3.08 13.94
N GLU A 8 -11.06 3.73 12.79
CA GLU A 8 -10.11 3.29 11.76
C GLU A 8 -9.05 4.36 11.48
N THR A 9 -7.79 4.00 11.72
CA THR A 9 -6.63 4.81 11.36
C THR A 9 -6.19 4.50 9.94
N ILE A 10 -6.13 5.49 9.07
CA ILE A 10 -5.50 5.33 7.75
C ILE A 10 -4.01 5.69 7.84
N SER A 11 -3.16 4.80 7.33
CA SER A 11 -1.73 5.06 7.20
C SER A 11 -1.47 5.64 5.82
N VAL A 12 -0.83 6.81 5.76
CA VAL A 12 -0.54 7.50 4.51
C VAL A 12 0.96 7.70 4.39
N PHE A 13 1.51 7.38 3.22
CA PHE A 13 2.89 7.69 2.89
C PHE A 13 2.99 9.14 2.38
N THR A 14 4.02 9.85 2.83
CA THR A 14 4.36 11.17 2.28
C THR A 14 5.86 11.30 2.13
N GLU A 15 6.28 11.86 1.00
CA GLU A 15 7.66 12.22 0.74
C GLU A 15 8.02 13.57 1.34
N THR A 16 7.06 14.35 1.85
CA THR A 16 7.26 15.69 2.39
C THR A 16 6.65 15.83 3.79
N PRO A 17 7.10 15.03 4.78
CA PRO A 17 6.57 15.08 6.15
C PRO A 17 6.75 16.45 6.81
N GLU A 18 7.71 17.26 6.34
CA GLU A 18 7.90 18.63 6.82
C GLU A 18 6.74 19.58 6.48
N LEU A 19 5.87 19.23 5.52
CA LEU A 19 4.72 20.02 5.10
C LEU A 19 3.39 19.46 5.63
N LEU A 20 3.43 18.62 6.65
CA LEU A 20 2.24 17.97 7.20
C LEU A 20 1.16 18.99 7.64
N TYR A 21 1.56 20.15 8.16
CA TYR A 21 0.65 21.24 8.53
C TYR A 21 -0.06 21.90 7.34
N GLY A 22 0.43 21.70 6.11
CA GLY A 22 -0.12 22.26 4.88
C GLY A 22 -1.06 21.32 4.13
N VAL A 23 -1.48 20.21 4.76
CA VAL A 23 -2.39 19.26 4.12
C VAL A 23 -3.78 19.86 4.00
N ASP A 24 -4.28 19.93 2.78
CA ASP A 24 -5.59 20.49 2.46
C ASP A 24 -6.69 19.43 2.41
N PHE A 25 -6.36 18.26 1.84
CA PHE A 25 -7.28 17.14 1.65
C PHE A 25 -6.50 15.81 1.61
N LEU A 26 -7.19 14.70 1.85
CA LEU A 26 -6.69 13.36 1.54
C LEU A 26 -7.28 12.91 0.21
N GLN A 27 -6.45 12.47 -0.72
CA GLN A 27 -6.91 11.80 -1.94
C GLN A 27 -6.80 10.28 -1.79
N ILE A 28 -7.84 9.55 -2.17
CA ILE A 28 -7.83 8.08 -2.24
C ILE A 28 -8.22 7.57 -3.64
N SER A 29 -7.64 6.44 -4.04
CA SER A 29 -8.02 5.76 -5.29
C SER A 29 -9.44 5.21 -5.18
N SER A 30 -10.13 5.10 -6.33
CA SER A 30 -11.44 4.43 -6.43
C SER A 30 -11.40 2.97 -5.97
N SER A 31 -10.22 2.34 -6.02
CA SER A 31 -9.97 0.96 -5.57
C SER A 31 -9.72 0.84 -4.05
N HIS A 32 -9.65 1.95 -3.31
CA HIS A 32 -9.35 1.92 -1.89
C HIS A 32 -10.51 1.28 -1.09
N PRO A 33 -10.24 0.39 -0.10
CA PRO A 33 -11.28 -0.30 0.66
C PRO A 33 -12.30 0.61 1.33
N LEU A 34 -11.89 1.82 1.74
CA LEU A 34 -12.82 2.80 2.33
C LEU A 34 -13.93 3.23 1.37
N VAL A 35 -13.66 3.28 0.05
CA VAL A 35 -14.65 3.72 -0.95
C VAL A 35 -15.82 2.76 -1.05
N SER A 36 -15.58 1.45 -0.91
CA SER A 36 -16.66 0.45 -0.99
C SER A 36 -17.59 0.47 0.22
N SER A 37 -17.15 1.08 1.32
CA SER A 37 -17.91 1.17 2.58
C SER A 37 -18.72 2.47 2.73
N THR A 38 -18.56 3.44 1.83
CA THR A 38 -19.12 4.78 1.97
C THR A 38 -20.04 5.18 0.83
N ASP A 39 -21.09 5.93 1.16
CA ASP A 39 -21.89 6.64 0.15
C ASP A 39 -21.04 7.78 -0.44
N CYS A 40 -20.77 7.70 -1.74
CA CYS A 40 -19.90 8.62 -2.45
C CYS A 40 -20.76 9.55 -3.33
N HIS A 41 -20.71 10.86 -3.10
CA HIS A 41 -21.45 11.81 -3.93
C HIS A 41 -20.70 12.14 -5.23
N VAL A 42 -21.38 11.97 -6.36
CA VAL A 42 -20.82 12.20 -7.70
C VAL A 42 -20.90 13.68 -8.07
N GLN A 43 -19.77 14.38 -8.13
CA GLN A 43 -19.62 15.65 -8.86
C GLN A 43 -18.66 15.44 -10.04
N GLY A 44 -19.12 14.78 -11.11
CA GLY A 44 -18.33 14.47 -12.31
C GLY A 44 -17.55 13.14 -12.21
N GLN A 45 -16.33 13.08 -12.78
CA GLN A 45 -15.46 11.87 -12.77
C GLN A 45 -14.79 11.58 -11.41
N ARG A 46 -15.10 12.34 -10.35
CA ARG A 46 -14.44 12.28 -9.04
C ARG A 46 -15.53 12.35 -7.95
N LEU A 47 -15.40 11.55 -6.90
CA LEU A 47 -16.42 11.41 -5.85
C LEU A 47 -15.95 12.12 -4.57
N LEU A 48 -16.83 12.89 -3.94
CA LEU A 48 -16.59 13.37 -2.57
C LEU A 48 -17.20 12.34 -1.60
N THR A 49 -16.45 11.95 -0.58
CA THR A 49 -17.00 11.14 0.52
C THR A 49 -17.52 12.06 1.63
N ASP A 50 -18.55 11.62 2.34
CA ASP A 50 -19.00 12.29 3.57
C ASP A 50 -18.05 12.07 4.76
N LEU A 51 -16.97 11.32 4.56
CA LEU A 51 -15.94 11.10 5.56
C LEU A 51 -14.98 12.29 5.65
N VAL A 52 -14.62 12.59 6.89
CA VAL A 52 -13.56 13.54 7.23
C VAL A 52 -12.46 12.81 8.00
N MET A 53 -11.22 13.16 7.71
CA MET A 53 -10.06 12.75 8.50
C MET A 53 -9.78 13.81 9.57
N ILE A 54 -9.36 13.38 10.76
CA ILE A 54 -8.82 14.31 11.76
C ILE A 54 -7.30 14.36 11.62
N HIS A 55 -6.76 15.55 11.37
CA HIS A 55 -5.32 15.76 11.33
C HIS A 55 -4.70 15.44 12.70
N PRO A 56 -3.69 14.56 12.81
CA PRO A 56 -3.18 14.09 14.09
C PRO A 56 -2.46 15.16 14.93
N LEU A 57 -1.81 16.14 14.30
CA LEU A 57 -1.16 17.28 14.99
C LEU A 57 -2.09 18.47 15.27
N THR A 58 -2.86 18.93 14.28
CA THR A 58 -3.69 20.15 14.40
C THR A 58 -5.10 19.88 14.92
N GLY A 59 -5.58 18.64 14.85
CA GLY A 59 -6.97 18.28 15.15
C GLY A 59 -8.00 18.81 14.16
N GLN A 60 -7.58 19.38 13.02
CA GLN A 60 -8.47 19.91 12.00
C GLN A 60 -9.13 18.78 11.19
N GLU A 61 -10.36 19.03 10.74
CA GLU A 61 -11.07 18.15 9.82
C GLU A 61 -10.53 18.36 8.40
N ILE A 62 -10.04 17.29 7.80
CA ILE A 62 -9.50 17.24 6.45
C ILE A 62 -10.50 16.45 5.57
N PRO A 63 -11.01 17.04 4.48
CA PRO A 63 -11.91 16.35 3.57
C PRO A 63 -11.17 15.23 2.81
N ILE A 64 -11.91 14.16 2.50
CA ILE A 64 -11.41 13.05 1.69
C ILE A 64 -12.03 13.12 0.28
N ILE A 65 -11.16 13.08 -0.73
CA ILE A 65 -11.52 13.14 -2.16
C ILE A 65 -11.18 11.80 -2.81
N VAL A 66 -12.13 11.21 -3.51
CA VAL A 66 -11.93 9.98 -4.28
C VAL A 66 -11.67 10.33 -5.74
N GLY A 67 -10.55 9.86 -6.26
CA GLY A 67 -10.25 10.00 -7.68
C GLY A 67 -8.91 9.39 -8.03
N ASP A 68 -8.86 8.75 -9.19
CA ASP A 68 -7.62 8.22 -9.70
C ASP A 68 -6.82 9.34 -10.38
N SER A 69 -5.54 9.43 -10.02
CA SER A 69 -4.57 10.38 -10.57
C SER A 69 -3.28 9.64 -10.87
N HIS A 70 -2.50 10.15 -11.82
CA HIS A 70 -1.14 9.66 -12.09
C HIS A 70 -0.23 9.75 -10.84
N LEU A 71 -0.60 10.61 -9.89
CA LEU A 71 0.09 10.80 -8.62
C LEU A 71 -0.16 9.69 -7.59
N LEU A 72 -1.22 8.90 -7.79
CA LEU A 72 -1.48 7.70 -7.00
C LEU A 72 -0.77 6.52 -7.67
N THR A 73 0.21 5.96 -6.99
CA THR A 73 0.87 4.73 -7.46
C THR A 73 0.04 3.52 -7.03
N ALA A 74 0.10 2.43 -7.79
CA ALA A 74 -0.61 1.20 -7.45
C ALA A 74 -0.23 0.60 -6.07
N SER A 75 0.90 1.02 -5.50
CA SER A 75 1.31 0.66 -4.13
C SER A 75 0.73 1.60 -3.07
N ASN A 76 0.44 2.86 -3.42
CA ASN A 76 -0.09 3.87 -2.51
C ASN A 76 -1.46 4.34 -2.99
N ASN A 77 -2.51 3.66 -2.54
CA ASN A 77 -3.90 3.97 -2.86
C ASN A 77 -4.45 5.22 -2.12
N SER A 78 -3.58 5.96 -1.41
CA SER A 78 -3.91 7.17 -0.66
C SER A 78 -2.73 8.15 -0.68
N ARG A 79 -3.00 9.45 -0.76
CA ARG A 79 -2.00 10.53 -0.78
C ARG A 79 -2.54 11.78 -0.08
N LEU A 80 -1.65 12.54 0.59
CA LEU A 80 -1.95 13.87 1.11
C LEU A 80 -1.83 14.92 -0.01
N GLY A 81 -2.85 15.76 -0.17
CA GLY A 81 -2.84 16.89 -1.10
C GLY A 81 -2.35 18.17 -0.43
N ILE A 82 -1.37 18.84 -1.02
CA ILE A 82 -0.76 20.07 -0.49
C ILE A 82 -0.69 21.10 -1.62
N SER A 83 -1.66 22.01 -1.68
CA SER A 83 -1.82 23.00 -2.76
C SER A 83 -0.66 23.98 -2.87
N VAL A 84 0.13 24.14 -1.80
CA VAL A 84 1.25 25.09 -1.77
C VAL A 84 2.42 24.61 -2.63
N ILE A 85 2.58 23.30 -2.83
CA ILE A 85 3.72 22.73 -3.56
C ILE A 85 3.35 22.06 -4.88
N CYS A 86 2.07 21.83 -5.14
CA CYS A 86 1.58 21.09 -6.30
C CYS A 86 0.40 21.84 -6.92
N ASP A 87 0.58 22.28 -8.17
CA ASP A 87 -0.45 23.01 -8.90
C ASP A 87 -1.67 22.12 -9.20
N GLU A 88 -1.48 20.82 -9.43
CA GLU A 88 -2.57 19.85 -9.59
C GLU A 88 -3.40 19.71 -8.31
N ASP A 89 -2.75 19.69 -7.14
CA ASP A 89 -3.44 19.66 -5.84
C ASP A 89 -4.23 20.96 -5.63
N LYS A 90 -3.69 22.10 -6.07
CA LYS A 90 -4.37 23.40 -6.03
C LYS A 90 -5.59 23.46 -6.95
N GLU A 91 -5.48 22.94 -8.17
CA GLU A 91 -6.62 22.81 -9.09
C GLU A 91 -7.72 21.94 -8.49
N LEU A 92 -7.33 20.82 -7.88
CA LEU A 92 -8.27 19.89 -7.22
C LEU A 92 -8.94 20.55 -6.01
N ALA A 93 -8.17 21.21 -5.14
CA ALA A 93 -8.71 21.94 -4.00
C ALA A 93 -9.73 23.00 -4.45
N ASN A 94 -9.40 23.79 -5.48
CA ASN A 94 -10.32 24.79 -6.04
C ASN A 94 -11.58 24.17 -6.63
N GLN A 95 -11.47 23.05 -7.33
CA GLN A 95 -12.61 22.34 -7.91
C GLN A 95 -13.62 21.90 -6.85
N PHE A 96 -13.12 21.41 -5.71
CA PHE A 96 -13.94 20.91 -4.60
C PHE A 96 -14.23 21.97 -3.52
N GLY A 97 -13.79 23.22 -3.73
CA GLY A 97 -13.98 24.31 -2.76
C GLY A 97 -13.23 24.12 -1.45
N VAL A 98 -12.18 23.29 -1.43
CA VAL A 98 -11.31 23.09 -0.28
C VAL A 98 -10.43 24.32 -0.11
N LYS A 99 -10.41 24.88 1.10
CA LYS A 99 -9.57 26.05 1.41
C LYS A 99 -8.14 25.59 1.62
N ALA A 100 -7.22 26.15 0.86
CA ALA A 100 -5.79 25.92 1.07
C ALA A 100 -5.36 26.40 2.46
N VAL A 101 -4.68 25.54 3.21
CA VAL A 101 -4.04 25.85 4.47
C VAL A 101 -2.70 26.53 4.15
N PRO A 102 -2.47 27.76 4.65
CA PRO A 102 -1.29 28.53 4.29
C PRO A 102 -0.07 28.04 5.09
N THR A 103 0.40 26.82 4.89
CA THR A 103 1.78 26.47 5.28
C THR A 103 2.68 26.93 4.16
N VAL A 104 3.32 28.10 4.34
CA VAL A 104 4.03 28.80 3.27
C VAL A 104 5.54 28.66 3.50
N LEU A 105 6.30 28.58 2.41
CA LEU A 105 7.73 28.85 2.45
C LEU A 105 7.91 30.36 2.43
N ASP A 106 8.53 30.94 3.46
CA ASP A 106 8.81 32.38 3.53
C ASP A 106 9.75 32.83 2.38
N SER A 107 10.04 34.13 2.28
CA SER A 107 10.93 34.65 1.24
C SER A 107 12.38 34.13 1.33
N GLN A 108 12.71 33.42 2.41
CA GLN A 108 13.97 32.73 2.66
C GLN A 108 13.83 31.19 2.59
N HIS A 109 12.72 30.68 2.07
CA HIS A 109 12.39 29.25 1.95
C HIS A 109 12.34 28.48 3.29
N ARG A 110 11.95 29.13 4.38
CA ARG A 110 11.70 28.51 5.69
C ARG A 110 10.22 28.27 5.90
N LEU A 111 9.90 27.28 6.73
CA LEU A 111 8.51 26.96 7.05
C LEU A 111 7.88 28.06 7.92
N CYS A 112 6.62 28.41 7.63
CA CYS A 112 5.77 29.20 8.51
C CYS A 112 4.36 28.61 8.60
N ASN A 113 3.65 28.94 9.69
CA ASN A 113 2.34 28.41 10.04
C ASN A 113 2.34 26.88 10.29
N SER A 114 3.46 26.36 10.80
CA SER A 114 3.72 24.94 11.06
C SER A 114 4.10 24.68 12.53
N ASP A 115 3.63 25.53 13.45
CA ASP A 115 3.84 25.44 14.90
C ASP A 115 5.34 25.34 15.25
N TRP A 116 5.79 24.22 15.81
CA TRP A 116 7.19 24.00 16.21
C TRP A 116 8.16 23.79 15.04
N LEU A 117 7.68 23.80 13.81
CA LEU A 117 8.52 23.78 12.60
C LEU A 117 8.82 25.20 12.06
N ASP A 118 8.20 26.23 12.62
CA ASP A 118 8.35 27.61 12.15
C ASP A 118 9.81 28.07 12.18
N GLY A 119 10.26 28.65 11.08
CA GLY A 119 11.61 29.20 10.91
C GLY A 119 12.68 28.16 10.56
N LEU A 120 12.37 26.86 10.48
CA LEU A 120 13.33 25.83 10.05
C LEU A 120 13.43 25.77 8.51
N SER A 121 14.59 25.33 8.00
CA SER A 121 14.69 24.90 6.60
C SER A 121 13.87 23.63 6.37
N ARG A 122 13.55 23.30 5.11
CA ARG A 122 12.82 22.06 4.79
C ARG A 122 13.58 20.81 5.23
N GLU A 123 14.90 20.80 5.05
CA GLU A 123 15.77 19.68 5.42
C GLU A 123 15.80 19.50 6.94
N GLU A 124 15.98 20.58 7.70
CA GLU A 124 15.96 20.56 9.16
C GLU A 124 14.59 20.11 9.67
N ALA A 125 13.53 20.70 9.14
CA ALA A 125 12.16 20.40 9.49
C ALA A 125 11.79 18.95 9.22
N ARG A 126 12.28 18.35 8.12
CA ARG A 126 12.04 16.95 7.80
C ARG A 126 12.57 16.01 8.88
N VAL A 127 13.79 16.27 9.35
CA VAL A 127 14.43 15.48 10.41
C VAL A 127 13.68 15.65 11.72
N VAL A 128 13.46 16.89 12.16
CA VAL A 128 12.76 17.19 13.42
C VAL A 128 11.33 16.64 13.39
N CYS A 129 10.64 16.73 12.26
CA CYS A 129 9.29 16.21 12.10
C CYS A 129 9.25 14.70 12.21
N SER A 130 10.13 14.00 11.50
CA SER A 130 10.20 12.54 11.55
C SER A 130 10.48 12.03 12.97
N GLU A 131 11.44 12.62 13.67
CA GLU A 131 11.74 12.26 15.06
C GLU A 131 10.57 12.50 16.01
N ARG A 132 9.84 13.60 15.82
CA ARG A 132 8.70 13.94 16.67
C ARG A 132 7.50 13.04 16.40
N LEU A 133 7.21 12.73 15.15
CA LEU A 133 6.16 11.76 14.77
C LEU A 133 6.45 10.37 15.35
N GLN A 134 7.71 9.94 15.38
CA GLN A 134 8.12 8.69 16.02
C GLN A 134 7.90 8.72 17.54
N LYS A 135 8.30 9.82 18.22
CA LYS A 135 8.08 10.00 19.67
C LYS A 135 6.60 9.98 20.03
N LEU A 136 5.76 10.56 19.17
CA LEU A 136 4.30 10.57 19.31
C LEU A 136 3.64 9.25 18.89
N LYS A 137 4.39 8.31 18.30
CA LYS A 137 3.92 7.01 17.78
C LYS A 137 2.83 7.12 16.71
N ILE A 138 2.86 8.18 15.91
CA ILE A 138 1.87 8.44 14.84
C ILE A 138 2.48 8.41 13.44
N GLY A 139 3.78 8.09 13.30
CA GLY A 139 4.45 8.13 12.00
C GLY A 139 5.97 8.22 12.10
N GLY A 140 6.58 8.64 10.99
CA GLY A 140 8.00 9.01 10.92
C GLY A 140 8.97 7.87 10.66
N TRP A 141 8.50 6.66 10.36
CA TRP A 141 9.36 5.55 9.99
C TRP A 141 9.87 5.71 8.54
N PRO A 142 11.16 5.45 8.29
CA PRO A 142 11.67 5.43 6.93
C PRO A 142 11.01 4.29 6.16
N THR A 143 10.39 4.62 5.04
CA THR A 143 9.74 3.65 4.15
C THR A 143 9.99 4.04 2.69
N SER A 144 9.90 3.08 1.79
CA SER A 144 10.07 3.27 0.35
C SER A 144 8.74 2.99 -0.36
N SER A 145 8.32 3.92 -1.21
CA SER A 145 7.16 3.76 -2.11
C SER A 145 7.47 2.90 -3.34
N GLU A 146 8.75 2.70 -3.64
CA GLU A 146 9.24 2.07 -4.87
C GLU A 146 9.56 0.58 -4.70
N LEU A 147 10.01 0.19 -3.51
CA LEU A 147 10.34 -1.21 -3.23
C LEU A 147 9.06 -2.05 -3.24
N ARG A 148 9.01 -2.99 -4.18
CA ARG A 148 7.97 -4.01 -4.25
C ARG A 148 8.54 -5.34 -3.80
N ASP A 149 7.68 -6.18 -3.23
CA ASP A 149 8.05 -7.55 -2.92
C ASP A 149 8.60 -8.24 -4.16
N TRP A 150 9.67 -9.00 -3.95
CA TRP A 150 10.27 -9.75 -5.03
C TRP A 150 9.37 -10.94 -5.37
N LEU A 151 8.59 -10.79 -6.45
CA LEU A 151 7.92 -11.93 -7.05
C LEU A 151 8.98 -12.90 -7.57
N ILE A 152 9.22 -13.98 -6.84
CA ILE A 152 10.13 -15.08 -7.21
C ILE A 152 9.40 -16.20 -7.97
N SER A 153 8.09 -16.33 -7.77
CA SER A 153 7.28 -17.38 -8.40
C SER A 153 7.17 -17.17 -9.91
N ARG A 154 7.35 -18.24 -10.69
CA ARG A 154 7.28 -18.21 -12.17
C ARG A 154 6.47 -19.38 -12.69
N GLN A 155 5.59 -19.13 -13.66
CA GLN A 155 4.87 -20.14 -14.43
C GLN A 155 5.78 -20.71 -15.53
N ARG A 156 6.90 -21.34 -15.16
CA ARG A 156 7.85 -21.95 -16.10
C ARG A 156 8.27 -23.32 -15.58
N TYR A 157 8.43 -24.27 -16.48
CA TYR A 157 8.97 -25.60 -16.15
C TYR A 157 10.43 -25.52 -15.74
N TRP A 158 11.27 -24.84 -16.53
CA TRP A 158 12.72 -24.81 -16.30
C TRP A 158 13.11 -23.82 -15.19
N GLY A 159 12.95 -24.26 -13.96
CA GLY A 159 13.31 -23.53 -12.75
C GLY A 159 13.31 -24.44 -11.52
N THR A 160 13.84 -23.95 -10.41
CA THR A 160 13.86 -24.69 -9.14
C THR A 160 12.43 -24.83 -8.60
N PRO A 161 11.95 -26.05 -8.31
CA PRO A 161 10.67 -26.24 -7.63
C PRO A 161 10.62 -25.51 -6.29
N ILE A 162 9.47 -24.90 -5.97
CA ILE A 162 9.25 -24.23 -4.69
C ILE A 162 8.91 -25.32 -3.66
N PRO A 163 9.69 -25.50 -2.58
CA PRO A 163 9.53 -26.62 -1.64
C PRO A 163 8.36 -26.40 -0.66
N ILE A 164 7.14 -26.38 -1.20
CA ILE A 164 5.89 -26.12 -0.48
C ILE A 164 4.84 -27.15 -0.89
N VAL A 165 4.19 -27.75 0.10
CA VAL A 165 3.05 -28.68 -0.06
C VAL A 165 1.76 -27.99 0.36
N HIS A 166 0.72 -28.09 -0.48
CA HIS A 166 -0.63 -27.60 -0.16
C HIS A 166 -1.50 -28.71 0.44
N CYS A 167 -1.63 -28.72 1.76
CA CYS A 167 -2.48 -29.67 2.46
C CYS A 167 -3.90 -29.11 2.66
N PRO A 168 -4.97 -29.83 2.26
CA PRO A 168 -6.34 -29.37 2.50
C PRO A 168 -6.68 -29.15 3.98
N SER A 169 -6.03 -29.89 4.89
CA SER A 169 -6.25 -29.79 6.33
C SER A 169 -5.27 -28.85 7.05
N CYS A 170 -4.02 -28.76 6.57
CA CYS A 170 -2.95 -28.00 7.25
C CYS A 170 -2.60 -26.67 6.58
N GLY A 171 -3.11 -26.39 5.38
CA GLY A 171 -2.75 -25.21 4.58
C GLY A 171 -1.41 -25.36 3.86
N ILE A 172 -0.63 -24.28 3.84
CA ILE A 172 0.69 -24.19 3.21
C ILE A 172 1.74 -24.79 4.16
N VAL A 173 2.42 -25.85 3.74
CA VAL A 173 3.39 -26.56 4.59
C VAL A 173 4.74 -26.63 3.87
N PRO A 174 5.86 -26.23 4.49
CA PRO A 174 7.17 -26.37 3.89
C PRO A 174 7.61 -27.83 3.83
N VAL A 175 8.34 -28.18 2.77
CA VAL A 175 9.01 -29.48 2.68
C VAL A 175 10.15 -29.50 3.73
N PRO A 176 10.28 -30.58 4.53
CA PRO A 176 11.37 -30.74 5.48
C PRO A 176 12.77 -30.68 4.83
N GLU A 177 13.76 -30.18 5.57
CA GLU A 177 15.13 -30.01 5.06
C GLU A 177 15.78 -31.35 4.63
N ASP A 178 15.48 -32.45 5.33
CA ASP A 178 15.94 -33.80 5.03
C ASP A 178 15.30 -34.41 3.77
N GLN A 179 14.25 -33.79 3.24
CA GLN A 179 13.57 -34.17 1.99
C GLN A 179 13.98 -33.27 0.81
N LEU A 180 14.90 -32.33 1.02
CA LEU A 180 15.48 -31.53 -0.06
C LEU A 180 16.62 -32.28 -0.75
N PRO A 181 16.84 -32.05 -2.07
CA PRO A 181 16.09 -31.14 -2.94
C PRO A 181 14.78 -31.74 -3.47
N VAL A 182 13.79 -30.87 -3.70
CA VAL A 182 12.63 -31.24 -4.53
C VAL A 182 13.08 -31.28 -5.98
N VAL A 183 13.17 -32.48 -6.55
CA VAL A 183 13.69 -32.71 -7.90
C VAL A 183 12.61 -32.35 -8.94
N LEU A 184 12.98 -31.57 -9.95
CA LEU A 184 12.12 -31.26 -11.09
C LEU A 184 11.92 -32.54 -11.93
N PRO A 185 10.68 -32.97 -12.22
CA PRO A 185 10.42 -34.20 -12.95
C PRO A 185 10.69 -34.00 -14.44
N GLU A 186 11.13 -35.03 -15.14
CA GLU A 186 11.23 -34.99 -16.59
C GLU A 186 9.82 -34.96 -17.23
N VAL A 187 9.68 -34.20 -18.31
CA VAL A 187 8.42 -34.09 -19.08
C VAL A 187 8.70 -34.31 -20.57
N ASP A 188 7.80 -35.03 -21.24
CA ASP A 188 7.98 -35.46 -22.63
C ASP A 188 7.91 -34.29 -23.64
N SER A 189 7.17 -33.22 -23.31
CA SER A 189 7.05 -32.03 -24.14
C SER A 189 6.90 -30.76 -23.31
N ILE A 190 7.56 -29.69 -23.78
CA ILE A 190 7.44 -28.34 -23.21
C ILE A 190 6.88 -27.46 -24.32
N THR A 191 5.55 -27.40 -24.43
CA THR A 191 4.86 -26.54 -25.40
C THR A 191 4.61 -25.17 -24.78
N ARG A 192 4.71 -24.09 -25.57
CA ARG A 192 4.43 -22.72 -25.10
C ARG A 192 2.94 -22.45 -24.84
N GLU A 193 2.07 -23.27 -25.42
CA GLU A 193 0.63 -23.01 -25.53
C GLU A 193 -0.20 -23.67 -24.41
N GLU A 194 0.31 -24.70 -23.73
CA GLU A 194 -0.47 -25.55 -22.80
C GLU A 194 -0.26 -25.25 -21.30
N GLY A 195 0.42 -24.16 -20.96
CA GLY A 195 0.66 -23.76 -19.56
C GLY A 195 1.85 -24.47 -18.90
N ASN A 196 1.84 -24.63 -17.57
CA ASN A 196 2.95 -25.29 -16.86
C ASN A 196 2.83 -26.83 -16.99
N PRO A 197 3.77 -27.52 -17.67
CA PRO A 197 3.71 -28.96 -17.93
C PRO A 197 3.82 -29.81 -16.67
N LEU A 198 4.20 -29.22 -15.53
CA LEU A 198 4.18 -29.92 -14.25
C LEU A 198 2.76 -30.25 -13.78
N ILE A 199 1.75 -29.49 -14.22
CA ILE A 199 0.34 -29.66 -13.82
C ILE A 199 -0.21 -31.02 -14.27
N SER A 200 0.24 -31.53 -15.41
CA SER A 200 -0.18 -32.82 -15.93
C SER A 200 0.54 -34.01 -15.28
N ASN A 201 1.65 -33.79 -14.58
CA ASN A 201 2.39 -34.84 -13.88
C ASN A 201 1.76 -35.15 -12.51
N SER A 202 0.75 -36.02 -12.53
CA SER A 202 0.01 -36.38 -11.32
C SER A 202 0.83 -37.15 -10.27
N GLU A 203 1.90 -37.85 -10.68
CA GLU A 203 2.78 -38.56 -9.74
C GLU A 203 3.63 -37.59 -8.95
N TRP A 204 4.18 -36.58 -9.63
CA TRP A 204 4.97 -35.53 -8.99
C TRP A 204 4.11 -34.62 -8.10
N ILE A 205 2.91 -34.27 -8.56
CA ILE A 205 2.01 -33.38 -7.82
C ILE A 205 1.39 -34.01 -6.57
N ASN A 206 1.18 -35.33 -6.53
CA ASN A 206 0.49 -35.93 -5.39
C ASN A 206 1.51 -36.45 -4.37
N THR A 207 1.81 -35.62 -3.37
CA THR A 207 2.73 -35.96 -2.27
C THR A 207 2.02 -35.91 -0.90
N PRO A 208 2.28 -36.84 0.03
CA PRO A 208 1.69 -36.79 1.36
C PRO A 208 2.12 -35.52 2.12
N CYS A 209 1.22 -35.01 2.98
CA CYS A 209 1.55 -33.86 3.81
C CYS A 209 2.60 -34.24 4.86
N PRO A 210 3.76 -33.55 4.95
CA PRO A 210 4.80 -33.88 5.93
C PRO A 210 4.35 -33.64 7.38
N LYS A 211 3.31 -32.82 7.59
CA LYS A 211 2.77 -32.51 8.94
C LYS A 211 1.76 -33.52 9.44
N CYS A 212 0.86 -34.02 8.59
CA CYS A 212 -0.26 -34.85 9.02
C CYS A 212 -0.36 -36.22 8.32
N GLY A 213 0.48 -36.50 7.33
CA GLY A 213 0.47 -37.74 6.55
C GLY A 213 -0.75 -37.92 5.64
N GLY A 214 -1.76 -37.03 5.71
CA GLY A 214 -2.91 -37.04 4.83
C GLY A 214 -2.51 -36.76 3.38
N ALA A 215 -3.44 -37.02 2.44
CA ALA A 215 -3.24 -36.71 1.03
C ALA A 215 -2.99 -35.20 0.86
N GLY A 216 -1.71 -34.84 0.81
CA GLY A 216 -1.29 -33.58 0.26
C GLY A 216 -1.52 -33.66 -1.24
N LYS A 217 -1.94 -32.54 -1.80
CA LYS A 217 -1.72 -32.33 -3.22
C LYS A 217 -0.74 -31.19 -3.25
N GLU A 218 0.35 -31.31 -3.99
CA GLU A 218 0.96 -30.18 -4.65
C GLU A 218 0.02 -29.66 -5.74
N LYS A 219 -1.28 -29.52 -5.43
CA LYS A 219 -2.25 -28.80 -6.26
C LYS A 219 -1.87 -27.34 -6.14
N GLN A 220 -0.90 -26.95 -6.96
CA GLN A 220 -0.70 -25.66 -7.59
C GLN A 220 0.78 -25.54 -7.96
N THR A 221 1.18 -26.17 -9.05
CA THR A 221 2.07 -25.43 -9.94
C THR A 221 1.29 -24.24 -10.51
N PRO A 222 1.90 -23.05 -10.53
CA PRO A 222 1.83 -22.00 -9.53
C PRO A 222 0.60 -21.09 -9.74
N TRP A 223 -0.37 -21.14 -8.82
CA TRP A 223 -1.49 -20.19 -8.81
C TRP A 223 -1.54 -19.48 -7.46
N ILE A 224 -0.68 -18.47 -7.30
CA ILE A 224 -1.10 -17.29 -6.53
C ILE A 224 -2.04 -16.52 -7.50
N ARG A 225 -3.35 -16.59 -7.28
CA ARG A 225 -4.28 -15.60 -7.83
C ARG A 225 -4.12 -14.32 -7.00
N LEU A 226 -3.74 -13.22 -7.65
CA LEU A 226 -4.28 -11.91 -7.29
C LEU A 226 -5.65 -11.78 -7.96
#